data_AF-A0A2K3K7F3-F1
#
_entry.id   AF-A0A2K3K7F3-F1
#
_cell.length_a   1.000
_cell.length_b   1.000
_cell.length_c   1.000
_cell.angle_alpha   90.00
_cell.angle_beta   90.00
_cell.angle_gamma   90.00
#
_symmetry.space_group_name_H-M   'P 1'
#
loop_
_entity.id
_entity.type
_entity.pdbx_description
1 polymer ?
#
loop_
_entity_poly.entity_id
_entity_poly.type
_entity_poly.pdbx_seq_one_letter_code
_entity_poly.pdbx_strand_id
1 'polypeptide(L)' 'MVTWSVELSEFDIIFEPRGAIKAQALADFIVEMTTEKGSLAPVSWILSVDGSSNLKGSGAGVTLEGPDGVLIEQSL' A
#
# COMPACT_ATOMS: atom_id res chain seq x y z
N MET A 1 14.01 -10.71 -14.75
CA MET A 1 13.72 -9.33 -14.34
C MET A 1 13.57 -8.53 -15.62
N VAL A 2 12.33 -8.17 -15.96
CA VAL A 2 12.06 -7.39 -17.17
C VAL A 2 12.40 -5.93 -16.87
N THR A 3 13.10 -5.27 -17.78
CA THR A 3 13.41 -3.85 -17.62
C THR A 3 12.16 -3.04 -17.92
N TRP A 4 11.94 -1.94 -17.19
CA TRP A 4 10.80 -1.04 -17.40
C TRP A 4 10.59 -0.64 -18.87
N SER A 5 11.68 -0.56 -19.65
CA SER A 5 11.64 -0.29 -21.08
C SER A 5 10.84 -1.31 -21.90
N VAL A 6 10.81 -2.58 -21.48
CA VAL A 6 10.10 -3.66 -22.19
C VAL A 6 8.61 -3.64 -21.87
N GLU A 7 8.24 -3.42 -20.60
CA GLU A 7 6.83 -3.33 -20.19
C GLU A 7 6.16 -2.07 -20.77
N LEU A 8 6.88 -0.95 -20.80
CA LEU A 8 6.36 0.31 -21.32
C LEU A 8 6.26 0.34 -22.85
N SER A 9 6.92 -0.60 -23.55
CA SER A 9 6.86 -0.70 -25.02
C SER A 9 5.49 -1.13 -25.55
N GLU A 10 4.63 -1.72 -24.72
CA GLU A 10 3.29 -2.15 -25.12
C GLU A 10 2.32 -0.96 -25.31
N PHE A 11 2.60 0.19 -24.68
CA PHE A 11 1.64 1.27 -24.51
C PHE A 11 1.78 2.44 -25.49
N ASP A 12 2.51 2.27 -26.59
CA ASP A 12 2.75 3.29 -27.65
C ASP A 12 2.99 4.72 -27.08
N ILE A 13 3.97 4.81 -26.17
CA ILE A 13 4.23 6.02 -25.39
C ILE A 13 5.02 7.02 -26.23
N ILE A 14 4.42 8.18 -26.49
CA ILE A 14 5.09 9.32 -27.13
C ILE A 14 5.72 10.20 -26.04
N PHE A 15 7.04 10.33 -26.06
CA PHE A 15 7.78 11.18 -25.14
C PHE A 15 7.89 12.61 -25.67
N GLU A 16 7.14 13.51 -25.05
CA GLU A 16 7.24 14.95 -25.32
C GLU A 16 8.29 15.59 -24.39
N PRO A 17 9.23 16.41 -24.92
CA PRO A 17 10.20 17.12 -24.11
C PRO A 17 9.48 18.14 -23.22
N ARG A 18 9.29 17.77 -21.95
CA ARG A 18 8.78 18.67 -20.93
C ARG A 18 9.87 19.70 -20.65
N GLY A 19 9.65 20.96 -21.02
CA GLY A 19 10.56 22.06 -20.68
C GLY A 19 10.91 22.04 -19.18
N ALA A 20 12.05 22.64 -18.81
CA ALA A 20 12.60 22.53 -17.46
C ALA A 20 11.51 22.70 -16.39
N ILE A 21 11.20 21.62 -15.66
CA ILE A 21 10.31 21.67 -14.52
C ILE A 21 11.02 22.56 -13.51
N LYS A 22 10.45 23.74 -13.23
CA LYS A 22 10.96 24.61 -12.17
C LYS A 22 11.03 23.76 -10.91
N ALA A 23 12.22 23.59 -10.34
CA ALA A 23 12.43 22.76 -9.15
C ALA A 23 11.47 23.14 -8.01
N GLN A 24 11.03 24.41 -7.99
CA GLN A 24 9.96 24.90 -7.13
C GLN A 24 8.64 24.13 -7.29
N ALA A 25 8.15 23.90 -8.52
CA ALA A 25 6.91 23.18 -8.75
C ALA A 25 6.99 21.71 -8.28
N LEU A 26 8.18 21.09 -8.36
CA LEU A 26 8.41 19.77 -7.80
C LEU A 26 8.42 19.79 -6.27
N ALA A 27 9.06 20.80 -5.66
CA ALA A 27 9.08 20.97 -4.22
C ALA A 27 7.68 21.24 -3.65
N ASP A 28 6.91 22.14 -4.29
CA ASP A 28 5.54 22.47 -3.92
C ASP A 28 4.63 21.23 -4.04
N PHE A 29 4.80 20.42 -5.08
CA PHE A 29 4.08 19.14 -5.23
C PHE A 29 4.40 18.14 -4.10
N ILE A 30 5.66 18.00 -3.73
CA ILE A 30 6.06 17.11 -2.61
C ILE A 30 5.48 17.62 -1.29
N VAL A 31 5.47 18.93 -1.07
CA VAL A 31 4.88 19.55 0.13
C VAL A 31 3.36 19.32 0.17
N GLU A 32 2.66 19.51 -0.94
CA GLU A 32 1.21 19.24 -1.06
C GLU A 32 0.90 17.76 -0.78
N MET A 33 1.69 16.84 -1.33
CA MET A 33 1.54 15.39 -1.14
C MET A 33 1.89 14.91 0.29
N THR A 34 2.73 15.64 1.01
CA THR A 34 3.16 15.25 2.37
C THR A 34 2.35 15.93 3.46
N THR A 35 1.76 17.11 3.20
CA THR A 35 0.93 17.81 4.18
C THR A 35 -0.44 17.16 4.37
N GLU A 36 -0.95 16.39 3.39
CA GLU A 36 -2.22 15.67 3.52
C GLU A 36 -2.10 14.40 4.38
N LYS A 37 -0.88 13.94 4.69
CA LYS A 37 -0.65 12.88 5.69
C LYS A 37 -0.69 13.43 7.11
N GLY A 38 -1.80 14.06 7.47
CA GLY A 38 -2.23 14.12 8.87
C GLY A 38 -2.36 12.69 9.37
N SER A 39 -1.58 12.34 10.39
CA SER A 39 -1.35 10.98 10.91
C SER A 39 -0.30 10.16 10.15
N LEU A 40 0.97 10.52 10.37
CA LEU A 40 2.11 9.60 10.23
C LEU A 40 2.17 8.57 11.37
N ALA A 41 1.13 8.43 12.19
CA ALA A 41 1.07 7.27 13.07
C ALA A 41 0.99 6.05 12.15
N PRO A 42 1.94 5.09 12.22
CA PRO A 42 1.81 3.87 11.46
C PRO A 42 0.46 3.27 11.83
N VAL A 43 -0.42 3.15 10.84
CA VAL A 43 -1.68 2.41 10.87
C VAL A 43 -1.28 0.95 11.14
N SER A 44 -1.04 0.64 12.42
CA SER A 44 -0.50 -0.63 12.85
C SER A 44 -1.65 -1.61 12.97
N TRP A 45 -1.62 -2.63 12.12
CA TRP A 45 -2.53 -3.76 12.21
C TRP A 45 -1.87 -4.88 13.01
N ILE A 46 -2.60 -5.44 13.98
CA ILE A 46 -2.17 -6.61 14.74
C ILE A 46 -2.96 -7.82 14.23
N LEU A 47 -2.25 -8.82 13.72
CA LEU A 47 -2.82 -10.09 13.26
C LEU A 47 -2.53 -11.18 14.29
N SER A 48 -3.58 -11.77 14.84
CA SER A 48 -3.52 -12.87 15.80
C SER A 48 -4.17 -14.12 15.21
N VAL A 49 -3.54 -15.28 15.41
CA VAL A 49 -4.06 -16.58 14.96
C VAL A 49 -4.06 -17.54 16.15
N ASP A 50 -5.17 -18.23 16.40
CA ASP A 50 -5.34 -19.09 17.59
C ASP A 50 -4.59 -20.43 17.51
N GLY A 51 -3.96 -20.72 16.37
CA GLY A 51 -3.13 -21.90 16.14
C GLY A 51 -3.91 -23.22 16.12
N SER A 52 -5.24 -23.19 16.11
CA SER A 52 -6.06 -24.39 16.09
C SER A 52 -6.30 -24.86 14.64
N SER A 53 -6.20 -26.16 14.40
CA SER A 53 -6.49 -26.76 13.10
C SER A 53 -7.06 -28.15 13.31
N ASN A 54 -8.16 -28.46 12.65
CA ASN A 54 -8.75 -29.80 12.68
C ASN A 54 -8.04 -30.74 11.69
N LEU A 55 -8.34 -32.04 11.74
CA LEU A 55 -7.72 -33.06 10.87
C LEU A 55 -7.91 -32.82 9.36
N LYS A 56 -8.84 -31.92 9.01
CA LYS A 56 -9.20 -31.50 7.64
C LYS A 56 -8.60 -30.13 7.27
N GLY A 57 -7.82 -29.51 8.16
CA GLY A 57 -7.17 -28.21 7.99
C GLY A 57 -8.03 -26.99 8.35
N SER A 58 -9.28 -27.17 8.79
CA SER A 58 -10.21 -26.09 9.13
C SER A 58 -10.23 -25.83 10.64
N GLY A 59 -10.52 -24.61 11.10
CA GLY A 59 -10.69 -24.30 12.52
C GLY A 59 -9.81 -23.17 13.03
N ALA A 60 -8.83 -22.69 12.26
CA ALA A 60 -8.02 -21.56 12.67
C ALA A 60 -8.88 -20.30 12.76
N GLY A 61 -8.92 -19.69 13.94
CA GLY A 61 -9.45 -18.35 14.15
C GLY A 61 -8.39 -17.30 13.81
N VAL A 62 -8.79 -16.27 13.06
CA VAL A 62 -7.96 -15.12 12.73
C VAL A 62 -8.63 -13.85 13.25
N THR A 63 -7.88 -13.06 14.02
CA THR A 63 -8.31 -11.75 14.53
C THR A 63 -7.39 -10.67 13.99
N LEU A 64 -7.97 -9.62 13.41
CA LEU A 64 -7.26 -8.45 12.87
C LEU A 64 -7.70 -7.20 13.64
N GLU A 65 -6.76 -6.56 14.34
CA GLU A 65 -6.99 -5.32 15.08
C GLU A 65 -6.34 -4.15 14.33
N GLY A 66 -7.15 -3.19 13.88
CA GLY A 66 -6.71 -2.01 13.16
C GLY A 66 -6.61 -0.77 14.05
N PRO A 67 -6.03 0.33 13.53
CA PRO A 67 -6.16 1.62 14.18
C PRO A 67 -7.64 2.01 14.29
N ASP A 68 -7.94 2.86 15.28
CA ASP A 68 -9.31 3.29 15.61
C ASP A 68 -10.23 2.20 16.20
N GLY A 69 -9.64 1.09 16.65
CA GLY A 69 -10.38 0.02 17.36
C GLY A 69 -11.19 -0.89 16.44
N VAL A 70 -10.85 -0.93 15.15
CA VAL A 70 -11.44 -1.87 14.19
C VAL A 70 -11.03 -3.30 14.56
N LEU A 71 -12.00 -4.18 14.77
CA LEU A 71 -11.78 -5.60 15.04
C LEU A 71 -12.47 -6.44 13.96
N ILE A 72 -11.72 -7.32 13.32
CA ILE A 72 -12.24 -8.28 12.33
C ILE A 72 -11.90 -9.68 12.80
N GLU A 73 -12.92 -10.52 12.97
CA GLU A 73 -12.77 -11.92 13.34
C GLU A 73 -13.27 -12.82 12.21
N GLN A 74 -12.46 -13.81 11.85
CA GLN A 74 -12.83 -14.84 10.88
C GLN A 74 -12.52 -16.22 11.45
N SER A 75 -13.46 -17.15 11.29
CA SER A 75 -13.30 -18.57 11.61
C SER A 75 -13.66 -19.40 10.36
N LEU A 76 -12.86 -20.43 10.06
CA LEU A 76 -12.97 -21.26 8.84
C LEU A 76 -13.39 -22.69 9.15
#